data_AF-A0AAW9PZP7-F1
#
_entry.id   AF-A0AAW9PZP7-F1
#
_cell.length_a   1.000
_cell.length_b   1.000
_cell.length_c   1.000
_cell.angle_alpha   90.00
_cell.angle_beta   90.00
_cell.angle_gamma   90.00
#
_symmetry.space_group_name_H-M   'P 1'
#
loop_
_entity.id
_entity.type
_entity.pdbx_description
1 polymer ?
#
loop_
_entity_poly.entity_id
_entity_poly.type
_entity_poly.pdbx_seq_one_letter_code
_entity_poly.pdbx_strand_id
1 'polypeptide(L)'
;MALPPKTRQINFRFPVSLLNLAKSKAEENKQTLSEWIVDLVERELNPQTSTAPNTPANIPTDWANYIGKYISDRITPLQKQITELRFQLGECNA
;
A
#
# COMPACT_ATOMS: atom_id res chain seq x y z
N MET A 1 -18.91 -32.05 0.20
CA MET A 1 -18.99 -30.60 -0.07
C MET A 1 -18.12 -29.90 0.97
N ALA A 2 -16.96 -29.37 0.56
CA ALA A 2 -16.05 -28.71 1.49
C ALA A 2 -16.67 -27.37 1.91
N LEU A 3 -16.95 -27.19 3.21
CA LEU A 3 -17.28 -25.88 3.74
C LEU A 3 -16.05 -24.98 3.51
N PRO A 4 -16.20 -23.76 2.96
CA PRO A 4 -15.08 -22.84 2.89
C PRO A 4 -14.58 -22.57 4.32
N PRO A 5 -13.26 -22.57 4.55
CA PRO A 5 -12.69 -22.38 5.88
C PRO A 5 -13.21 -21.06 6.47
N LYS A 6 -13.53 -21.05 7.78
CA LYS A 6 -13.90 -19.83 8.52
C LYS A 6 -12.90 -18.72 8.20
N THR A 7 -13.28 -17.80 7.33
CA THR A 7 -12.46 -16.63 6.99
C THR A 7 -12.36 -15.78 8.24
N ARG A 8 -11.15 -15.64 8.79
CA ARG A 8 -10.91 -14.69 9.88
C ARG A 8 -11.19 -13.30 9.33
N GLN A 9 -12.25 -12.67 9.83
CA GLN A 9 -12.57 -11.29 9.47
C GLN A 9 -11.50 -10.37 10.07
N ILE A 10 -10.83 -9.61 9.20
CA ILE A 10 -9.84 -8.61 9.60
C ILE A 10 -10.43 -7.24 9.25
N ASN A 11 -10.52 -6.37 10.25
CA ASN A 11 -11.02 -5.02 10.06
C ASN A 11 -9.87 -4.09 9.70
N PHE A 12 -9.85 -3.62 8.46
CA PHE A 12 -8.92 -2.58 8.02
C PHE A 12 -9.54 -1.20 8.15
N ARG A 13 -8.76 -0.24 8.64
CA ARG A 13 -9.16 1.18 8.72
C ARG A 13 -8.29 1.98 7.76
N PHE A 14 -8.88 2.37 6.63
CA PHE A 14 -8.24 3.23 5.64
C PHE A 14 -8.97 4.58 5.54
N PRO A 15 -8.27 5.64 5.09
CA PRO A 15 -8.92 6.90 4.72
C PRO A 15 -10.04 6.67 3.69
N VAL A 16 -11.13 7.42 3.81
CA VAL A 16 -12.32 7.29 2.96
C VAL A 16 -11.98 7.46 1.47
N SER A 17 -11.04 8.34 1.15
CA SER A 17 -10.54 8.53 -0.23
C SER A 17 -9.94 7.26 -0.83
N LEU A 18 -9.19 6.49 -0.04
CA LEU A 18 -8.59 5.23 -0.48
C LEU A 18 -9.65 4.13 -0.62
N LEU A 19 -10.65 4.08 0.26
CA LEU A 19 -11.76 3.13 0.14
C LEU A 19 -12.58 3.39 -1.13
N ASN A 20 -12.81 4.65 -1.49
CA ASN A 20 -13.52 5.01 -2.72
C ASN A 20 -12.73 4.60 -3.97
N LEU A 21 -11.41 4.84 -3.99
CA LEU A 21 -10.54 4.44 -5.09
C LEU A 21 -10.50 2.90 -5.23
N ALA A 22 -10.30 2.20 -4.12
CA ALA A 22 -10.26 0.74 -4.10
C ALA A 22 -11.60 0.15 -4.56
N LYS A 23 -12.73 0.75 -4.14
CA LYS A 23 -14.07 0.35 -4.60
C LYS A 23 -14.23 0.54 -6.11
N SER A 24 -13.82 1.69 -6.64
CA SER A 24 -13.89 1.95 -8.08
C SER A 24 -13.05 0.96 -8.88
N LYS A 25 -11.85 0.60 -8.39
CA LYS A 25 -10.99 -0.40 -9.03
C LYS A 25 -11.53 -1.82 -8.94
N ALA A 26 -12.16 -2.17 -7.83
CA ALA A 26 -12.83 -3.46 -7.69
C ALA A 26 -14.04 -3.57 -8.65
N GLU A 27 -14.84 -2.51 -8.78
CA GLU A 27 -15.97 -2.45 -9.72
C GLU A 27 -15.51 -2.57 -11.18
N GLU A 28 -14.40 -1.93 -11.56
CA GLU A 28 -13.80 -2.05 -12.90
C GLU A 28 -13.42 -3.50 -13.23
N ASN A 29 -12.89 -4.23 -12.24
CA ASN A 29 -12.51 -5.64 -12.38
C ASN A 29 -13.68 -6.62 -12.18
N LYS A 30 -14.90 -6.12 -11.93
CA LYS A 30 -16.09 -6.93 -11.61
C LYS A 30 -15.88 -7.85 -10.40
N GLN A 31 -15.06 -7.42 -9.45
CA GLN A 31 -14.73 -8.14 -8.23
C GLN A 31 -15.33 -7.44 -7.01
N THR A 32 -15.55 -8.19 -5.92
CA THR A 32 -15.84 -7.55 -4.64
C THR A 32 -14.59 -6.85 -4.09
N LEU A 33 -14.77 -5.80 -3.29
CA LEU A 33 -13.65 -5.05 -2.71
C LEU A 33 -12.69 -5.96 -1.90
N SER A 34 -13.23 -6.95 -1.21
CA SER A 34 -12.44 -7.94 -0.46
C SER A 34 -11.60 -8.84 -1.36
N GLU A 35 -12.18 -9.34 -2.45
CA GLU A 35 -11.44 -10.19 -3.41
C GLU A 35 -10.35 -9.39 -4.09
N TRP A 36 -10.65 -8.16 -4.50
CA TRP A 36 -9.67 -7.26 -5.11
C TRP A 36 -8.49 -6.96 -4.18
N ILE A 37 -8.74 -6.75 -2.88
CA ILE A 37 -7.68 -6.53 -1.90
C ILE A 37 -6.83 -7.80 -1.71
N VAL A 38 -7.45 -8.98 -1.67
CA VAL A 38 -6.72 -10.24 -1.54
C VAL A 38 -5.84 -10.46 -2.77
N ASP A 39 -6.37 -10.31 -3.97
CA ASP A 39 -5.62 -10.42 -5.23
C ASP A 39 -4.45 -9.42 -5.28
N LEU A 40 -4.68 -8.18 -4.82
CA LEU A 40 -3.65 -7.15 -4.73
C LEU A 40 -2.54 -7.57 -3.77
N VAL A 41 -2.90 -8.06 -2.57
CA VAL A 41 -1.92 -8.50 -1.57
C VAL A 41 -1.15 -9.72 -2.06
N GLU A 42 -1.81 -10.69 -2.68
CA GLU A 42 -1.15 -11.86 -3.26
C GLU A 42 -0.17 -11.49 -4.37
N ARG A 43 -0.55 -10.54 -5.23
CA ARG A 43 0.31 -10.00 -6.29
C ARG A 43 1.56 -9.31 -5.72
N GLU A 44 1.43 -8.53 -4.66
CA GLU A 44 2.56 -7.85 -4.02
C GLU A 44 3.44 -8.82 -3.20
N LEU A 45 2.85 -9.89 -2.64
CA LEU A 45 3.57 -10.89 -1.85
C LEU A 45 4.33 -11.89 -2.74
N ASN A 46 3.83 -12.16 -3.95
CA ASN A 46 4.39 -13.16 -4.87
C ASN A 46 4.47 -12.60 -6.32
N PRO A 47 5.48 -11.76 -6.63
CA PRO A 47 5.63 -11.16 -7.96
C PRO A 47 5.97 -12.17 -9.08
N GLN A 48 6.22 -13.45 -8.75
CA GLN A 48 6.70 -14.48 -9.68
C GLN A 48 5.59 -15.36 -10.31
N THR A 49 4.32 -15.27 -9.88
CA THR A 49 3.24 -16.16 -10.37
C THR A 49 2.26 -15.51 -11.36
N SER A 50 2.51 -14.29 -11.83
CA SER A 50 1.70 -13.70 -12.90
C SER A 50 2.36 -13.92 -14.27
N THR A 51 2.07 -15.06 -14.88
CA THR A 51 2.30 -15.27 -16.31
C THR A 51 1.31 -14.41 -17.10
N ALA A 52 1.66 -13.14 -17.35
CA ALA A 52 1.02 -12.25 -18.33
C ALA A 52 2.04 -11.18 -18.77
N PRO A 53 1.96 -10.71 -20.03
CA PRO A 53 3.11 -10.35 -20.85
C PRO A 53 3.83 -9.10 -20.37
N ASN A 54 5.15 -9.12 -20.54
CA ASN A 54 6.09 -8.00 -20.49
C ASN A 54 5.43 -6.69 -20.98
N THR A 55 4.86 -5.94 -20.06
CA THR A 55 4.54 -4.54 -20.24
C THR A 55 5.27 -3.86 -19.10
N PRO A 56 6.22 -2.95 -19.36
CA PRO A 56 6.86 -2.22 -18.27
C PRO A 56 5.73 -1.60 -17.45
N ALA A 57 5.67 -1.93 -16.17
CA ALA A 57 4.65 -1.44 -15.25
C ALA A 57 4.69 0.08 -15.30
N ASN A 58 3.77 0.65 -16.09
CA ASN A 58 3.52 2.07 -16.12
C ASN A 58 2.80 2.36 -14.80
N ILE A 59 3.58 2.49 -13.72
CA ILE A 59 3.12 3.08 -12.48
C ILE A 59 2.52 4.41 -12.93
N PRO A 60 1.19 4.63 -12.78
CA PRO A 60 0.59 5.86 -13.24
C PRO A 60 1.38 7.00 -12.62
N THR A 61 1.82 7.98 -13.41
CA THR A 61 2.65 9.09 -12.91
C THR A 61 2.03 9.77 -11.69
N ASP A 62 0.70 9.72 -11.58
CA ASP A 62 -0.08 10.15 -10.43
C ASP A 62 0.23 9.39 -9.12
N TRP A 63 0.49 8.09 -9.18
CA TRP A 63 0.91 7.28 -8.03
C TRP A 63 2.31 7.65 -7.55
N ALA A 64 3.25 7.82 -8.48
CA ALA A 64 4.61 8.25 -8.14
C ALA A 64 4.60 9.64 -7.49
N ASN A 65 3.78 10.55 -8.01
CA ASN A 65 3.59 11.89 -7.43
C ASN A 65 2.90 11.84 -6.05
N TYR A 66 1.88 11.00 -5.88
CA TYR A 66 1.19 10.84 -4.60
C TYR A 66 2.12 10.26 -3.53
N ILE A 67 2.90 9.23 -3.88
CA ILE A 67 3.88 8.62 -2.98
C ILE A 67 4.99 9.62 -2.64
N GLY A 68 5.53 10.34 -3.62
CA GLY A 68 6.55 11.37 -3.39
C GLY A 68 6.05 12.48 -2.45
N LYS A 69 4.82 12.95 -2.66
CA LYS A 69 4.21 13.99 -1.82
C LYS A 69 3.91 13.47 -0.41
N TYR A 70 3.43 12.25 -0.27
CA TYR A 70 3.20 11.61 1.03
C TYR A 70 4.51 11.44 1.82
N ILE A 71 5.57 10.98 1.16
CA ILE A 71 6.91 10.86 1.76
C ILE A 71 7.41 12.25 2.20
N SER A 72 7.28 13.26 1.34
CA SER A 72 7.72 14.64 1.66
C SER A 72 6.93 15.25 2.83
N ASP A 73 5.61 15.05 2.87
CA ASP A 73 4.74 15.70 3.86
C ASP A 73 4.75 14.99 5.22
N ARG A 74 4.99 13.67 5.25
CA ARG A 74 4.88 12.86 6.48
C ARG A 74 6.22 12.31 6.96
N ILE A 75 7.08 11.86 6.06
CA ILE A 75 8.31 11.15 6.42
C ILE A 75 9.47 12.13 6.64
N THR A 76 9.63 13.14 5.78
CA THR A 76 10.69 14.15 5.93
C THR A 76 10.67 14.90 7.28
N PRO A 77 9.53 15.39 7.80
CA PRO A 77 9.52 16.03 9.12
C PRO A 77 9.82 15.05 10.26
N LEU A 78 9.37 13.79 10.15
CA LEU A 78 9.68 12.75 11.13
C LEU A 78 11.17 12.40 11.13
N GLN A 79 11.80 12.30 9.95
CA GLN A 79 13.24 12.09 9.84
C GLN A 79 14.01 13.24 10.48
N LYS A 80 13.61 14.49 10.21
CA LYS A 80 14.22 15.67 10.85
C LYS A 80 14.10 15.61 12.37
N GLN A 81 12.92 15.24 12.88
CA GLN A 81 12.68 15.13 14.31
C GLN A 81 13.48 13.97 14.95
N ILE A 82 13.65 12.85 14.25
CA ILE A 82 14.51 11.75 14.70
C ILE A 82 15.97 12.20 14.75
N THR A 83 16.47 12.92 13.74
CA THR A 83 17.83 13.46 13.74
C THR A 83 18.03 14.47 14.86
N GLU A 84 17.07 15.35 15.10
CA GLU A 84 17.09 16.32 16.20
C GLU A 84 17.08 15.62 17.58
N LEU A 85 16.24 14.59 17.76
CA LEU A 85 16.19 13.81 18.99
C LEU A 85 17.48 13.03 19.23
N ARG A 86 18.09 12.45 18.18
CA ARG A 86 19.41 11.81 18.26
C ARG A 86 20.52 12.79 18.63
N PHE A 87 20.46 14.01 18.08
CA PHE A 87 21.37 15.09 18.44
C PHE A 87 21.19 15.50 19.91
N GLN A 88 19.95 15.66 20.37
CA GLN A 88 19.63 15.99 21.76
C GLN A 88 19.97 14.88 22.76
N LEU A 89 19.89 13.60 22.34
CA LEU A 89 20.31 12.45 23.13
C LEU A 89 21.84 12.29 23.20
N GLY A 90 22.61 13.12 22.48
CA GLY A 90 24.07 12.98 22.42
C GLY A 90 24.55 11.73 21.68
N GLU A 91 23.66 11.05 20.94
CA GLU A 91 24.02 9.95 20.03
C GLU A 91 24.74 10.46 18.77
N CYS A 92 24.73 11.78 18.53
CA CYS A 92 25.64 12.42 17.60
C CYS A 92 27.03 12.63 18.25
N ASN A 93 27.76 11.54 18.44
CA ASN A 93 29.20 11.58 18.62
C ASN A 93 29.89 11.01 17.37
N ALA A 94 30.69 11.85 16.74
CA ALA A 94 31.76 11.57 15.77
C ALA A 94 31.37 10.99 14.39
#